data_AF-A0A2J8TPT3-F1
#
_entry.id   AF-A0A2J8TPT3-F1
#
_cell.length_a   1.000
_cell.length_b   1.000
_cell.length_c   1.000
_cell.angle_alpha   90.00
_cell.angle_beta   90.00
_cell.angle_gamma   90.00
#
_symmetry.space_group_name_H-M   'P 1'
#
loop_
_entity.id
_entity.type
_entity.pdbx_description
1 polymer ?
#
loop_
_entity_poly.entity_id
_entity_poly.type
_entity_poly.pdbx_seq_one_letter_code
_entity_poly.pdbx_strand_id
1 'polypeptide(L)'
;MEGTQINQSEKWNYKKHTKEFPTDAFGDIQFETLGKKGKYIRLSCDTDAEILYELLTQHWHLKTPNLVISVTGGAKNFALKPRMRKIFSRLIYIAQSKGAWILTGGTHYGLMKYIGEVVRDNTISRSSEENIVAIGIAAWGMVSNRDTLIRNCDAEVRVGQEEVC
;
A
#
# COMPACT_ATOMS: atom_id res chain seq x y z
N MET A 1 40.24 10.57 13.34
CA MET A 1 38.95 11.10 13.82
C MET A 1 38.71 12.39 13.06
N GLU A 2 38.08 12.29 11.90
CA GLU A 2 37.81 13.46 11.06
C GLU A 2 36.46 14.03 11.50
N GLY A 3 36.52 15.17 12.18
CA GLY A 3 35.33 15.85 12.68
C GLY A 3 34.58 16.49 11.53
N THR A 4 33.38 15.98 11.22
CA THR A 4 32.47 16.61 10.28
C THR A 4 32.10 17.99 10.80
N GLN A 5 32.62 19.05 10.17
CA GLN A 5 32.19 20.42 10.45
C GLN A 5 30.72 20.56 10.05
N ILE A 6 29.86 20.75 11.05
CA ILE A 6 28.42 20.95 10.86
C ILE A 6 28.23 22.42 10.46
N ASN A 7 28.05 22.69 9.18
CA ASN A 7 27.79 24.04 8.69
C ASN A 7 26.37 24.46 9.10
N GLN A 8 26.24 25.25 10.17
CA GLN A 8 24.96 25.59 10.83
C GLN A 8 23.97 26.40 9.97
N SER A 9 24.36 26.78 8.74
CA SER A 9 23.51 27.51 7.79
C SER A 9 22.87 26.64 6.70
N GLU A 10 23.18 25.35 6.64
CA GLU A 10 22.64 24.48 5.59
C GLU A 10 21.18 24.08 5.87
N LYS A 11 20.29 24.39 4.92
CA LYS A 11 18.88 23.98 4.98
C LYS A 11 18.78 22.47 4.76
N TRP A 12 18.05 21.79 5.65
CA TRP A 12 17.81 20.35 5.53
C TRP A 12 17.23 19.97 4.16
N ASN A 13 17.75 18.87 3.61
CA ASN A 13 17.39 18.31 2.32
C ASN A 13 17.56 16.79 2.39
N TYR A 14 16.52 16.03 2.05
CA TYR A 14 16.53 14.57 2.19
C TYR A 14 17.69 13.91 1.42
N LYS A 15 18.01 14.38 0.21
CA LYS A 15 19.10 13.83 -0.61
C LYS A 15 20.49 13.94 0.02
N LYS A 16 20.68 14.93 0.89
CA LYS A 16 21.98 15.18 1.57
C LYS A 16 22.02 14.67 3.01
N HIS A 17 20.86 14.65 3.67
CA HIS A 17 20.76 14.47 5.12
C HIS A 17 20.03 13.18 5.52
N THR A 18 19.77 12.28 4.57
CA THR A 18 19.29 10.93 4.84
C THR A 18 20.20 9.91 4.18
N LYS A 19 20.18 8.68 4.70
CA LYS A 19 20.91 7.54 4.14
C LYS A 19 19.92 6.42 3.90
N GLU A 20 20.00 5.80 2.73
CA GLU A 20 19.18 4.65 2.41
C GLU A 20 19.75 3.36 3.00
N PHE A 21 18.84 2.47 3.39
CA PHE A 21 19.12 1.13 3.87
C PHE A 21 18.11 0.17 3.26
N PRO A 22 18.44 -1.13 3.16
CA PRO A 22 17.47 -2.15 2.81
C PRO A 22 16.21 -2.05 3.68
N THR A 23 15.04 -2.28 3.09
CA THR A 23 13.78 -2.19 3.83
C THR A 23 13.63 -3.35 4.81
N ASP A 24 13.23 -3.03 6.03
CA ASP A 24 12.91 -3.98 7.11
C ASP A 24 11.38 -4.18 7.26
N ALA A 25 10.58 -3.52 6.44
CA ALA A 25 9.12 -3.52 6.56
C ALA A 25 8.47 -3.97 5.25
N PHE A 26 8.21 -5.27 5.15
CA PHE A 26 7.53 -5.89 4.02
C PHE A 26 6.94 -7.25 4.42
N GLY A 27 5.94 -7.72 3.69
CA GLY A 27 5.36 -9.05 3.89
C GLY A 27 3.84 -9.06 3.72
N ASP A 28 3.19 -9.97 4.43
CA ASP A 28 1.73 -10.06 4.48
C ASP A 28 1.20 -9.41 5.77
N ILE A 29 0.13 -8.64 5.66
CA ILE A 29 -0.63 -8.10 6.79
C ILE A 29 -1.99 -8.80 6.88
N GLN A 30 -2.35 -9.27 8.06
CA GLN A 30 -3.67 -9.85 8.34
C GLN A 30 -4.45 -8.90 9.23
N PHE A 31 -5.59 -8.41 8.73
CA PHE A 31 -6.48 -7.57 9.52
C PHE A 31 -7.40 -8.45 10.37
N GLU A 32 -7.32 -8.31 11.69
CA GLU A 32 -8.06 -9.10 12.69
C GLU A 32 -9.57 -9.20 12.40
N THR A 33 -10.17 -8.13 11.89
CA THR A 33 -11.62 -8.01 11.71
C THR A 33 -12.12 -8.32 10.30
N LEU A 34 -11.21 -8.55 9.34
CA LEU A 34 -11.58 -8.67 7.91
C LEU A 34 -11.28 -10.04 7.30
N GLY A 35 -10.48 -10.88 7.98
CA GLY A 35 -10.13 -12.23 7.50
C GLY A 35 -9.34 -12.27 6.18
N LYS A 36 -9.00 -11.11 5.61
CA LYS A 36 -8.23 -10.97 4.38
C LYS A 36 -6.78 -10.61 4.69
N LYS A 37 -5.87 -11.28 4.00
CA LYS A 37 -4.45 -10.94 3.96
C LYS A 37 -4.20 -9.94 2.82
N GLY A 38 -3.39 -8.93 3.09
CA GLY A 38 -2.87 -8.01 2.08
C GLY A 38 -1.36 -8.08 2.03
N LYS A 39 -0.75 -7.78 0.88
CA LYS A 39 0.71 -7.62 0.76
C LYS A 39 1.09 -6.17 1.01
N TYR A 40 2.23 -5.93 1.66
CA TYR A 40 2.77 -4.60 1.87
C TYR A 40 4.30 -4.58 1.72
N ILE A 41 4.82 -3.40 1.37
CA ILE A 41 6.25 -3.09 1.35
C ILE A 41 6.43 -1.60 1.64
N ARG A 42 7.45 -1.26 2.44
CA ARG A 42 7.92 0.11 2.62
C ARG A 42 9.04 0.40 1.62
N LEU A 43 8.93 1.49 0.88
CA LEU A 43 9.85 1.90 -0.18
C LEU A 43 10.43 3.29 0.11
N SER A 44 11.59 3.58 -0.47
CA SER A 44 12.12 4.94 -0.53
C SER A 44 11.29 5.80 -1.49
N CYS A 45 11.27 7.12 -1.29
CA CYS A 45 10.43 8.03 -2.06
C CYS A 45 10.89 8.22 -3.52
N ASP A 46 12.10 7.79 -3.84
CA ASP A 46 12.76 7.86 -5.15
C ASP A 46 13.02 6.47 -5.76
N THR A 47 12.39 5.41 -5.22
CA THR A 47 12.38 4.08 -5.84
C THR A 47 11.79 4.17 -7.26
N ASP A 48 12.47 3.57 -8.25
CA ASP A 48 11.99 3.56 -9.63
C ASP A 48 10.62 2.85 -9.75
N ALA A 49 9.73 3.42 -10.55
CA ALA A 49 8.42 2.86 -10.82
C ALA A 49 8.50 1.53 -11.59
N GLU A 50 9.55 1.31 -12.39
CA GLU A 50 9.76 0.04 -13.10
C GLU A 50 10.00 -1.12 -12.12
N ILE A 51 10.83 -0.90 -11.11
CA ILE A 51 11.07 -1.87 -10.02
C ILE A 51 9.76 -2.18 -9.28
N LEU A 52 8.94 -1.16 -9.01
CA LEU A 52 7.64 -1.36 -8.37
C LEU A 52 6.69 -2.17 -9.27
N TYR A 53 6.67 -1.90 -10.58
CA TYR A 53 5.84 -2.64 -11.51
C TYR A 53 6.26 -4.12 -11.62
N GLU A 54 7.58 -4.39 -11.66
CA GLU A 54 8.12 -5.74 -11.60
C GLU A 54 7.75 -6.44 -10.29
N LEU A 55 7.87 -5.77 -9.14
CA LEU A 55 7.42 -6.30 -7.85
C LEU A 55 5.94 -6.73 -7.90
N LEU A 56 5.06 -5.84 -8.37
CA LEU A 56 3.63 -6.10 -8.43
C LEU A 56 3.28 -7.27 -9.36
N THR A 57 3.94 -7.38 -10.51
CA THR A 57 3.61 -8.37 -11.54
C THR A 57 4.34 -9.70 -11.37
N GLN A 58 5.64 -9.66 -11.05
CA GLN A 58 6.50 -10.85 -10.97
C GLN A 58 6.50 -11.49 -9.59
N HIS A 59 6.53 -10.68 -8.51
CA HIS A 59 6.64 -11.21 -7.14
C HIS A 59 5.29 -11.31 -6.43
N TRP A 60 4.36 -10.41 -6.72
CA TRP A 60 2.99 -10.47 -6.17
C TRP A 60 1.99 -11.10 -7.13
N HIS A 61 2.44 -11.49 -8.33
CA HIS A 61 1.65 -12.18 -9.35
C HIS A 61 0.36 -11.45 -9.73
N LEU A 62 0.36 -10.12 -9.67
CA LEU A 62 -0.78 -9.33 -10.14
C LEU A 62 -0.77 -9.35 -11.67
N LYS A 63 -1.92 -9.70 -12.27
CA LYS A 63 -2.10 -9.59 -13.71
C LYS A 63 -1.90 -8.13 -14.14
N THR A 64 -1.15 -7.93 -15.22
CA THR A 64 -1.00 -6.63 -15.87
C THR A 64 -2.38 -6.00 -16.14
N PRO A 65 -2.62 -4.76 -15.72
CA PRO A 65 -3.90 -4.12 -15.89
C PRO A 65 -4.07 -3.62 -17.32
N ASN A 66 -5.29 -3.72 -17.85
CA ASN A 66 -5.66 -3.04 -19.11
C ASN A 66 -6.05 -1.57 -18.90
N LEU A 67 -6.23 -1.16 -17.64
CA LEU A 67 -6.64 0.17 -17.22
C LEU A 67 -6.16 0.43 -15.78
N VAL A 68 -5.67 1.64 -15.53
CA VAL A 68 -5.36 2.11 -14.17
C VAL A 68 -6.31 3.23 -13.80
N ILE A 69 -6.96 3.10 -12.64
CA ILE A 69 -7.90 4.07 -12.12
C ILE A 69 -7.30 4.66 -10.84
N SER A 70 -6.84 5.92 -10.91
CA SER A 70 -6.40 6.64 -9.72
C SER A 70 -7.58 7.35 -9.06
N VAL A 71 -7.81 7.07 -7.78
CA VAL A 71 -8.85 7.72 -6.97
C VAL A 71 -8.21 8.44 -5.81
N THR A 72 -8.26 9.77 -5.88
CA THR A 72 -7.75 10.69 -4.88
C THR A 72 -8.88 11.52 -4.29
N GLY A 73 -8.67 12.10 -3.11
CA GLY A 73 -9.69 12.92 -2.47
C GLY A 73 -9.18 13.57 -1.19
N GLY A 74 -10.00 14.45 -0.61
CA GLY A 74 -9.66 15.12 0.64
C GLY A 74 -9.59 14.14 1.81
N ALA A 75 -8.64 14.37 2.72
CA ALA A 75 -8.46 13.59 3.95
C ALA A 75 -9.49 13.94 5.05
N LYS A 76 -10.31 14.98 4.84
CA LYS A 76 -11.39 15.32 5.78
C LYS A 76 -12.50 14.28 5.69
N ASN A 77 -12.88 13.72 6.82
CA ASN A 77 -14.06 12.86 6.91
C ASN A 77 -15.32 13.70 6.63
N PHE A 78 -16.16 13.23 5.72
CA PHE A 78 -17.44 13.85 5.38
C PHE A 78 -18.48 12.76 5.28
N ALA A 79 -19.72 13.02 5.70
CA ALA A 79 -20.81 12.07 5.51
C ALA A 79 -21.05 11.86 4.00
N LEU A 80 -20.88 10.62 3.52
CA LEU A 80 -21.23 10.31 2.14
C LEU A 80 -22.72 10.55 1.90
N LYS A 81 -23.01 11.34 0.88
CA LYS A 81 -24.35 11.35 0.29
C LYS A 81 -24.61 10.00 -0.39
N PRO A 82 -25.82 9.43 -0.31
CA PRO A 82 -26.16 8.14 -0.94
C PRO A 82 -25.78 8.05 -2.43
N ARG A 83 -25.85 9.17 -3.16
CA ARG A 83 -25.44 9.27 -4.58
C ARG A 83 -23.97 8.87 -4.81
N MET A 84 -23.08 9.19 -3.87
CA MET A 84 -21.65 8.86 -4.00
C MET A 84 -21.41 7.36 -3.89
N ARG A 85 -22.11 6.66 -2.99
CA ARG A 85 -22.00 5.19 -2.87
C ARG A 85 -22.33 4.51 -4.19
N LYS A 86 -23.39 4.94 -4.89
CA LYS A 86 -23.77 4.42 -6.21
C LYS A 86 -22.67 4.64 -7.26
N ILE A 87 -22.00 5.79 -7.24
CA ILE A 87 -20.88 6.09 -8.14
C ILE A 87 -19.72 5.12 -7.88
N PHE A 88 -19.33 4.93 -6.62
CA PHE A 88 -18.25 3.99 -6.28
C PHE A 88 -18.61 2.55 -6.59
N SER A 89 -19.84 2.10 -6.33
CA SER A 89 -20.27 0.75 -6.72
C SER A 89 -20.13 0.53 -8.23
N ARG A 90 -20.47 1.54 -9.03
CA ARG A 90 -20.29 1.47 -10.50
C ARG A 90 -18.82 1.48 -10.90
N LEU A 91 -17.99 2.27 -10.22
CA LEU A 91 -16.54 2.28 -10.45
C LEU A 91 -15.93 0.90 -10.18
N ILE A 92 -16.25 0.30 -9.04
CA ILE A 92 -15.76 -1.03 -8.65
C ILE A 92 -16.21 -2.09 -9.67
N TYR A 93 -17.45 -2.02 -10.14
CA TYR A 93 -17.95 -2.90 -11.20
C TYR A 93 -17.15 -2.78 -12.49
N ILE A 94 -16.85 -1.56 -12.94
CA ILE A 94 -16.05 -1.33 -14.17
C ILE A 94 -14.64 -1.85 -13.97
N ALA A 95 -14.03 -1.58 -12.81
CA ALA A 95 -12.67 -2.02 -12.50
C ALA A 95 -12.57 -3.55 -12.53
N GLN A 96 -13.53 -4.24 -11.92
CA GLN A 96 -13.63 -5.70 -11.96
C GLN A 96 -13.75 -6.20 -13.41
N SER A 97 -14.75 -5.71 -14.15
CA SER A 97 -15.04 -6.16 -15.52
C SER A 97 -13.91 -5.90 -16.53
N LYS A 98 -13.04 -4.92 -16.28
CA LYS A 98 -11.93 -4.58 -17.18
C LYS A 98 -10.59 -5.14 -16.73
N GLY A 99 -10.52 -5.81 -15.57
CA GLY A 99 -9.24 -6.18 -14.95
C GLY A 99 -8.37 -4.95 -14.68
N ALA A 100 -8.98 -3.88 -14.16
CA ALA A 100 -8.29 -2.63 -13.88
C ALA A 100 -7.66 -2.65 -12.48
N TRP A 101 -6.55 -1.93 -12.33
CA TRP A 101 -6.00 -1.61 -11.01
C TRP A 101 -6.63 -0.33 -10.48
N ILE A 102 -7.00 -0.33 -9.19
CA ILE A 102 -7.44 0.86 -8.48
C ILE A 102 -6.29 1.34 -7.60
N LEU A 103 -5.76 2.53 -7.91
CA LEU A 103 -4.78 3.21 -7.06
C LEU A 103 -5.49 4.19 -6.13
N THR A 104 -5.19 4.14 -4.84
CA THR A 104 -5.80 5.03 -3.85
C THR A 104 -4.82 5.38 -2.73
N GLY A 105 -5.15 6.37 -1.89
CA GLY A 105 -4.27 6.85 -0.82
C GLY A 105 -4.05 5.86 0.35
N GLY A 106 -4.68 4.69 0.35
CA GLY A 106 -4.45 3.59 1.30
C GLY A 106 -4.86 3.85 2.77
N THR A 107 -5.15 5.09 3.15
CA THR A 107 -5.53 5.45 4.53
C THR A 107 -7.04 5.28 4.79
N HIS A 108 -7.40 5.03 6.05
CA HIS A 108 -8.80 4.91 6.49
C HIS A 108 -9.47 6.28 6.78
N TYR A 109 -9.27 7.27 5.90
CA TYR A 109 -9.81 8.62 6.04
C TYR A 109 -10.46 9.14 4.75
N GLY A 110 -11.42 10.05 4.91
CA GLY A 110 -12.06 10.75 3.80
C GLY A 110 -12.64 9.80 2.76
N LEU A 111 -12.35 10.07 1.49
CA LEU A 111 -12.86 9.31 0.37
C LEU A 111 -12.37 7.85 0.35
N MET A 112 -11.14 7.62 0.79
CA MET A 112 -10.47 6.33 0.70
C MET A 112 -11.14 5.29 1.60
N LYS A 113 -11.61 5.71 2.78
CA LYS A 113 -12.46 4.89 3.67
C LYS A 113 -13.63 4.26 2.91
N TYR A 114 -14.35 5.10 2.17
CA TYR A 114 -15.57 4.70 1.49
C TYR A 114 -15.34 3.79 0.29
N ILE A 115 -14.24 4.02 -0.44
CA ILE A 115 -13.82 3.11 -1.50
C ILE A 115 -13.53 1.73 -0.91
N GLY A 116 -12.80 1.68 0.21
CA GLY A 116 -12.52 0.43 0.93
C GLY A 116 -13.78 -0.29 1.38
N GLU A 117 -14.77 0.44 1.91
CA GLU A 117 -16.08 -0.12 2.29
C GLU A 117 -16.81 -0.72 1.07
N VAL A 118 -16.87 -0.02 -0.05
CA VAL A 118 -17.55 -0.52 -1.27
C VAL A 118 -16.81 -1.70 -1.89
N VAL A 119 -15.47 -1.70 -1.90
CA VAL A 119 -14.68 -2.84 -2.34
C VAL A 119 -14.97 -4.06 -1.47
N ARG A 120 -14.96 -3.88 -0.13
CA ARG A 120 -15.30 -4.94 0.82
C ARG A 120 -16.69 -5.51 0.55
N ASP A 121 -17.71 -4.66 0.47
CA ASP A 121 -19.11 -5.06 0.24
C ASP A 121 -19.26 -5.87 -1.08
N ASN A 122 -18.58 -5.45 -2.15
CA ASN A 122 -18.59 -6.17 -3.43
C ASN A 122 -17.92 -7.54 -3.33
N THR A 123 -16.79 -7.65 -2.64
CA THR A 123 -16.09 -8.95 -2.49
C THR A 123 -16.83 -9.94 -1.59
N ILE A 124 -17.62 -9.47 -0.63
CA ILE A 124 -18.46 -10.34 0.21
C ILE A 124 -19.71 -10.79 -0.58
N SER A 125 -20.26 -9.92 -1.41
CA SER A 125 -21.51 -10.18 -2.13
C SER A 125 -21.34 -11.04 -3.39
N ARG A 126 -20.10 -11.22 -3.89
CA ARG A 126 -19.84 -11.90 -5.17
C ARG A 126 -18.74 -12.95 -4.99
N SER A 127 -19.09 -14.22 -5.18
CA SER A 127 -18.19 -15.38 -5.22
C SER A 127 -17.44 -15.49 -6.56
N SER A 128 -17.18 -14.38 -7.24
CA SER A 128 -16.56 -14.38 -8.56
C SER A 128 -15.05 -14.55 -8.45
N GLU A 129 -14.47 -15.39 -9.29
CA GLU A 129 -13.02 -15.66 -9.40
C GLU A 129 -12.20 -14.41 -9.76
N GLU A 130 -12.82 -13.37 -10.32
CA GLU A 130 -12.17 -12.11 -10.67
C GLU A 130 -12.13 -11.14 -9.48
N ASN A 131 -11.07 -11.26 -8.69
CA ASN A 131 -10.82 -10.34 -7.58
C ASN A 131 -10.39 -8.95 -8.09
N ILE A 132 -10.97 -7.91 -7.50
CA ILE A 132 -10.56 -6.51 -7.72
C ILE A 132 -9.15 -6.31 -7.16
N VAL A 133 -8.27 -5.67 -7.94
CA VAL A 133 -6.93 -5.26 -7.47
C VAL A 133 -6.99 -3.80 -7.01
N ALA A 134 -6.83 -3.58 -5.71
CA ALA A 134 -6.74 -2.25 -5.11
C ALA A 134 -5.38 -2.08 -4.43
N ILE A 135 -4.65 -1.03 -4.81
CA ILE A 135 -3.31 -0.71 -4.31
C ILE A 135 -3.40 0.61 -3.53
N GLY A 136 -3.06 0.53 -2.24
CA GLY A 136 -3.02 1.68 -1.34
C GLY A 136 -1.61 2.26 -1.22
N ILE A 137 -1.44 3.53 -1.58
CA ILE A 137 -0.18 4.26 -1.47
C ILE A 137 -0.30 5.26 -0.34
N ALA A 138 0.32 4.96 0.81
CA ALA A 138 0.29 5.78 2.00
C ALA A 138 1.70 6.18 2.44
N ALA A 139 1.86 7.42 2.91
CA ALA A 139 3.10 7.84 3.54
C ALA A 139 3.33 7.06 4.84
N TRP A 140 4.50 6.44 5.00
CA TRP A 140 4.83 5.61 6.17
C TRP A 140 4.62 6.33 7.50
N GLY A 141 4.94 7.63 7.57
CA GLY A 141 4.75 8.45 8.77
C GLY A 141 3.29 8.65 9.19
N MET A 142 2.33 8.37 8.30
CA MET A 142 0.88 8.45 8.58
C MET A 142 0.27 7.12 8.98
N VAL A 143 1.05 6.02 8.94
CA VAL A 143 0.57 4.68 9.29
C VAL A 143 0.63 4.53 10.81
N SER A 144 -0.53 4.33 11.42
CA SER A 144 -0.64 4.00 12.85
C SER A 144 -0.05 2.61 13.11
N ASN A 145 0.58 2.43 14.28
CA ASN A 145 1.18 1.16 14.71
C ASN A 145 2.23 0.61 13.73
N ARG A 146 2.84 1.47 12.90
CA ARG A 146 3.84 1.05 11.89
C ARG A 146 5.03 0.28 12.47
N ASP A 147 5.33 0.46 13.76
CA ASP A 147 6.42 -0.26 14.42
C ASP A 147 6.17 -1.77 14.50
N THR A 148 4.90 -2.22 14.47
CA THR A 148 4.56 -3.66 14.41
C THR A 148 4.76 -4.26 13.02
N LEU A 149 5.01 -3.42 12.00
CA LEU A 149 5.27 -3.82 10.62
C LEU A 149 6.77 -3.85 10.31
N ILE A 150 7.62 -3.47 11.27
CA ILE A 150 9.08 -3.58 11.14
C ILE A 150 9.48 -4.99 11.58
N ARG A 151 10.19 -5.70 10.71
CA ARG A 151 10.73 -7.04 10.98
C ARG A 151 12.05 -6.88 11.73
N ASN A 152 12.19 -7.58 12.84
CA ASN A 152 13.46 -7.71 13.53
C ASN A 152 14.19 -8.94 12.97
N CYS A 153 15.37 -8.75 12.37
CA CYS A 153 16.19 -9.83 11.82
C CYS A 153 16.49 -10.95 12.85
N ASP A 154 16.48 -10.63 14.15
CA ASP A 154 16.80 -11.58 15.23
C ASP A 154 15.68 -12.62 15.50
N ALA A 155 14.46 -12.37 15.04
CA ALA A 155 13.31 -13.25 15.32
C ALA A 155 13.14 -14.37 14.29
N GLU A 156 13.70 -14.21 13.08
CA GLU A 156 13.45 -15.11 11.95
C GLU A 156 14.43 -16.28 11.89
N VAL A 157 15.61 -16.11 12.51
CA VAL A 157 16.62 -17.17 12.67
C VAL A 157 16.09 -18.33 13.54
N ARG A 158 15.00 -18.14 14.29
CA ARG A 158 14.43 -19.18 15.17
C ARG A 158 13.31 -20.00 14.54
N VAL A 159 12.86 -19.69 13.32
CA VAL A 159 11.67 -20.35 12.72
C VAL A 159 11.95 -21.00 11.36
N GLY A 160 13.14 -20.80 10.75
CA GLY A 160 13.46 -21.40 9.44
C GLY A 160 14.86 -21.99 9.38
N GLN A 161 15.05 -23.16 9.99
CA GLN A 161 15.95 -24.17 9.40
C GLN A 161 15.08 -25.06 8.53
N GLU A 162 15.53 -25.29 7.29
CA GLU A 162 14.79 -25.78 6.10
C GLU A 162 14.07 -24.61 5.37
N GLU A 163 14.57 -24.05 4.27
CA GLU A 163 15.13 -24.68 3.08
C GLU A 163 16.37 -23.97 2.49
N VAL A 164 17.03 -24.67 1.58
CA VAL A 164 18.42 -24.57 1.13
C VAL A 164 18.57 -23.74 -0.15
N CYS A 165 19.64 -22.95 -0.20
CA CYS A 165 20.36 -22.32 -1.34
C CYS A 165 19.58 -21.53 -2.40
#